data_AF-A0A8H2K899-F1
#
_entry.id   AF-A0A8H2K899-F1
#
_cell.length_a   1.000
_cell.length_b   1.000
_cell.length_c   1.000
_cell.angle_alpha   90.00
_cell.angle_beta   90.00
_cell.angle_gamma   90.00
#
_symmetry.space_group_name_H-M   'P 1'
#
loop_
_entity.id
_entity.type
_entity.pdbx_description
1 polymer ?
#
loop_
_entity_poly.entity_id
_entity_poly.type
_entity_poly.pdbx_seq_one_letter_code
_entity_poly.pdbx_strand_id
1 'polypeptide(L)'
;MSALDDLVEFWNRETERWIGGDLEVPERLRAWFKSYQGKGQGAVRLDVFPEPYTGKLIGNDAPMIMLGLNPGGAVPRFQAHGGYFVEQLKSMSYHDWASTAPYVGELWESIHGRNTYYRNRFKFAQRLFERSEWQMSNGVFFEMYPYHSSRVTGSMTPPADALREFVLDPLGELNSSFIFAFGKPWFDVPRRLDLKPGRDLNVKWATPSRTARAFPLKSGQELIVMAQNGYAGPPGAADTDALAKELKLR
;
A
#
# COMPACT_ATOMS: atom_id res chain seq x y z
N MET A 1 6.85 11.00 -20.44
CA MET A 1 6.00 11.15 -19.26
C MET A 1 6.57 10.22 -18.21
N SER A 2 6.62 10.63 -16.94
CA SER A 2 7.15 9.79 -15.87
C SER A 2 6.13 8.70 -15.51
N ALA A 3 6.57 7.56 -14.98
CA ALA A 3 5.66 6.50 -14.54
C ALA A 3 4.76 6.99 -13.41
N LEU A 4 5.27 7.91 -12.58
CA LEU A 4 4.52 8.54 -11.50
C LEU A 4 3.41 9.48 -12.01
N ASP A 5 3.69 10.29 -13.03
CA ASP A 5 2.69 11.16 -13.65
C ASP A 5 1.59 10.32 -14.32
N ASP A 6 1.98 9.26 -15.05
CA ASP A 6 1.05 8.34 -15.72
C ASP A 6 0.12 7.65 -14.72
N LEU A 7 0.66 7.22 -13.57
CA LEU A 7 -0.11 6.62 -12.47
C LEU A 7 -1.13 7.61 -11.91
N VAL A 8 -0.69 8.84 -11.62
CA VAL A 8 -1.54 9.89 -11.04
C VAL A 8 -2.68 10.26 -11.99
N GLU A 9 -2.36 10.51 -13.26
CA GLU A 9 -3.37 10.82 -14.28
C GLU A 9 -4.37 9.66 -14.43
N PHE A 10 -3.87 8.41 -14.48
CA PHE A 10 -4.71 7.24 -14.61
C PHE A 10 -5.72 7.12 -13.47
N TRP A 11 -5.27 7.21 -12.22
CA TRP A 11 -6.17 7.05 -11.07
C TRP A 11 -7.09 8.25 -10.84
N ASN A 12 -6.65 9.46 -11.18
CA ASN A 12 -7.55 10.62 -11.19
C ASN A 12 -8.73 10.38 -12.15
N ARG A 13 -8.45 10.03 -13.40
CA ARG A 13 -9.49 9.73 -14.40
C ARG A 13 -10.36 8.55 -13.99
N GLU A 14 -9.76 7.51 -13.43
CA GLU A 14 -10.49 6.30 -13.05
C GLU A 14 -11.43 6.53 -11.87
N THR A 15 -10.99 7.30 -10.88
CA THR A 15 -11.85 7.72 -9.77
C THR A 15 -12.98 8.64 -10.26
N GLU A 16 -12.69 9.61 -11.15
CA GLU A 16 -13.72 10.46 -11.75
C GLU A 16 -14.77 9.65 -12.52
N ARG A 17 -14.34 8.66 -13.32
CA ARG A 17 -15.23 7.75 -14.05
C ARG A 17 -16.14 6.98 -13.08
N TRP A 18 -15.57 6.40 -12.03
CA TRP A 18 -16.33 5.66 -11.02
C TRP A 18 -17.33 6.57 -10.28
N ILE A 19 -16.93 7.79 -9.91
CA ILE A 19 -17.80 8.79 -9.27
C ILE A 19 -18.97 9.17 -10.20
N GLY A 20 -18.72 9.24 -11.51
CA GLY A 20 -19.75 9.43 -12.54
C GLY A 20 -20.79 8.31 -12.64
N GLY A 21 -20.59 7.19 -11.93
CA GLY A 21 -21.55 6.08 -11.83
C GLY A 21 -21.21 4.88 -12.72
N ASP A 22 -20.08 4.91 -13.43
CA ASP A 22 -19.62 3.77 -14.21
C ASP A 22 -18.85 2.79 -13.31
N LEU A 23 -19.53 1.70 -12.94
CA LEU A 23 -19.03 0.65 -12.03
C LEU A 23 -18.28 -0.46 -12.77
N GLU A 24 -18.17 -0.43 -14.10
CA GLU A 24 -17.45 -1.46 -14.84
C GLU A 24 -15.96 -1.39 -14.53
N VAL A 25 -15.28 -2.53 -14.46
CA VAL A 25 -13.81 -2.52 -14.33
C VAL A 25 -13.19 -2.27 -15.72
N PRO A 26 -12.34 -1.22 -15.88
CA PRO A 26 -11.73 -0.91 -17.16
C PRO A 26 -10.89 -2.06 -17.68
N GLU A 27 -10.76 -2.18 -19.01
CA GLU A 27 -9.98 -3.25 -19.64
C GLU A 27 -8.54 -3.30 -19.10
N ARG A 28 -7.90 -2.14 -18.92
CA ARG A 28 -6.53 -2.01 -18.39
C ARG A 28 -6.39 -2.58 -16.97
N LEU A 29 -7.45 -2.56 -16.15
CA LEU A 29 -7.45 -3.11 -14.79
C LEU A 29 -8.03 -4.53 -14.72
N ARG A 30 -8.63 -5.04 -15.79
CA ARG A 30 -9.42 -6.28 -15.76
C ARG A 30 -8.60 -7.50 -15.35
N ALA A 31 -7.37 -7.63 -15.86
CA ALA A 31 -6.48 -8.72 -15.49
C ALA A 31 -6.06 -8.62 -14.01
N TRP A 32 -5.77 -7.41 -13.53
CA TRP A 32 -5.44 -7.16 -12.14
C TRP A 32 -6.65 -7.44 -11.23
N PHE A 33 -7.84 -6.98 -11.58
CA PHE A 33 -9.08 -7.25 -10.84
C PHE A 33 -9.37 -8.76 -10.73
N LYS A 34 -9.24 -9.52 -11.82
CA LYS A 34 -9.48 -10.98 -11.86
C LYS A 34 -8.45 -11.78 -11.07
N SER A 35 -7.33 -11.17 -10.68
CA SER A 35 -6.22 -11.82 -9.99
C SER A 35 -6.51 -12.20 -8.52
N TYR A 36 -7.65 -11.75 -8.01
CA TYR A 36 -8.15 -12.11 -6.69
C TYR A 36 -9.64 -12.40 -6.78
N GLN A 37 -10.06 -13.54 -6.23
CA GLN A 37 -11.46 -13.97 -6.19
C GLN A 37 -11.76 -14.61 -4.83
N GLY A 38 -11.83 -13.79 -3.79
CA GLY A 38 -12.26 -14.24 -2.48
C GLY A 38 -13.76 -14.54 -2.43
N LYS A 39 -14.18 -15.35 -1.45
CA LYS A 39 -15.58 -15.68 -1.17
C LYS A 39 -15.98 -15.22 0.23
N GLY A 40 -17.29 -15.04 0.45
CA GLY A 40 -17.83 -14.59 1.74
C GLY A 40 -17.22 -13.26 2.17
N GLN A 41 -16.52 -13.24 3.30
CA GLN A 41 -15.81 -12.03 3.77
C GLN A 41 -14.67 -11.56 2.85
N GLY A 42 -14.23 -12.37 1.89
CA GLY A 42 -13.28 -11.95 0.86
C GLY A 42 -13.88 -11.60 -0.49
N ALA A 43 -15.21 -11.58 -0.61
CA ALA A 43 -15.85 -11.07 -1.82
C ALA A 43 -15.44 -9.60 -2.05
N VAL A 44 -15.07 -9.29 -3.29
CA VAL A 44 -14.65 -7.95 -3.69
C VAL A 44 -15.86 -7.03 -3.75
N ARG A 45 -15.69 -5.79 -3.28
CA ARG A 45 -16.72 -4.75 -3.25
C ARG A 45 -16.43 -3.72 -4.34
N LEU A 46 -17.33 -3.60 -5.32
CA LEU A 46 -17.29 -2.61 -6.39
C LEU A 46 -18.21 -1.40 -6.14
N ASP A 47 -19.03 -1.48 -5.10
CA ASP A 47 -19.91 -0.41 -4.62
C ASP A 47 -19.18 0.65 -3.78
N VAL A 48 -17.84 0.58 -3.73
CA VAL A 48 -16.93 1.59 -3.20
C VAL A 48 -15.80 1.81 -4.21
N PHE A 49 -15.22 3.02 -4.25
CA PHE A 49 -14.15 3.32 -5.19
C PHE A 49 -12.88 2.50 -4.88
N PRO A 50 -12.06 2.14 -5.89
CA PRO A 50 -10.78 1.49 -5.68
C PRO A 50 -9.75 2.43 -5.03
N GLU A 51 -8.89 1.88 -4.17
CA GLU A 51 -7.86 2.62 -3.44
C GLU A 51 -6.48 1.99 -3.69
N PRO A 52 -5.81 2.27 -4.81
CA PRO A 52 -4.46 1.78 -5.07
C PRO A 52 -3.41 2.26 -4.06
N TYR A 53 -3.55 3.47 -3.56
CA TYR A 53 -2.59 4.07 -2.65
C TYR A 53 -3.19 5.15 -1.74
N THR A 54 -2.45 5.51 -0.69
CA THR A 54 -2.66 6.75 0.06
C THR A 54 -1.32 7.44 0.32
N GLY A 55 -1.35 8.75 0.52
CA GLY A 55 -0.15 9.56 0.73
C GLY A 55 0.26 10.40 -0.48
N LYS A 56 1.19 11.34 -0.23
CA LYS A 56 1.65 12.30 -1.23
C LYS A 56 2.77 11.69 -2.08
N LEU A 57 2.49 11.52 -3.37
CA LEU A 57 3.45 11.01 -4.36
C LEU A 57 4.36 12.10 -4.93
N ILE A 58 3.78 13.20 -5.44
CA ILE A 58 4.52 14.26 -6.13
C ILE A 58 5.05 15.28 -5.12
N GLY A 59 6.33 15.64 -5.22
CA GLY A 59 6.95 16.65 -4.35
C GLY A 59 7.01 16.22 -2.87
N ASN A 60 7.35 14.96 -2.62
CA ASN A 60 7.59 14.41 -1.28
C ASN A 60 9.04 13.92 -1.18
N ASP A 61 9.86 14.63 -0.39
CA ASP A 61 11.31 14.40 -0.33
C ASP A 61 11.73 13.29 0.65
N ALA A 62 10.79 12.69 1.39
CA ALA A 62 11.11 11.58 2.29
C ALA A 62 10.02 10.48 2.27
N PRO A 63 9.78 9.81 1.12
CA PRO A 63 8.75 8.81 1.02
C PRO A 63 9.15 7.55 1.78
N MET A 64 8.57 7.41 2.96
CA MET A 64 8.38 6.10 3.58
C MET A 64 7.42 5.31 2.68
N ILE A 65 7.90 4.26 2.03
CA ILE A 65 7.07 3.45 1.12
C ILE A 65 6.70 2.13 1.80
N MET A 66 5.41 1.86 1.92
CA MET A 66 4.89 0.60 2.45
C MET A 66 3.87 -0.04 1.53
N LEU A 67 3.93 -1.36 1.40
CA LEU A 67 3.01 -2.14 0.59
C LEU A 67 2.12 -3.03 1.48
N GLY A 68 0.80 -2.85 1.33
CA GLY A 68 -0.24 -3.70 1.90
C GLY A 68 -0.71 -4.78 0.92
N LEU A 69 -1.74 -5.53 1.31
CA LEU A 69 -2.34 -6.55 0.44
C LEU A 69 -3.54 -5.98 -0.33
N ASN A 70 -4.46 -5.35 0.39
CA ASN A 70 -5.57 -4.62 -0.17
C ASN A 70 -5.99 -3.52 0.84
N PRO A 71 -6.84 -2.57 0.42
CA PRO A 71 -7.34 -1.50 1.29
C PRO A 71 -8.13 -1.95 2.53
N GLY A 72 -8.41 -3.26 2.64
CA GLY A 72 -9.22 -3.84 3.70
C GLY A 72 -10.73 -3.69 3.46
N GLY A 73 -11.49 -3.75 4.55
CA GLY A 73 -12.95 -3.76 4.50
C GLY A 73 -13.52 -2.42 4.03
N ALA A 74 -14.45 -2.49 3.08
CA ALA A 74 -15.21 -1.34 2.64
C ALA A 74 -15.99 -0.71 3.81
N VAL A 75 -15.98 0.62 3.87
CA VAL A 75 -16.80 1.44 4.77
C VAL A 75 -17.69 2.33 3.89
N PRO A 76 -18.87 1.83 3.45
CA PRO A 76 -19.71 2.51 2.47
C PRO A 76 -20.07 3.96 2.84
N ARG A 77 -20.24 4.25 4.15
CA ARG A 77 -20.49 5.62 4.64
C ARG A 77 -19.43 6.64 4.20
N PHE A 78 -18.22 6.19 3.92
CA PHE A 78 -17.13 7.02 3.42
C PHE A 78 -16.91 6.82 1.92
N GLN A 79 -16.91 5.58 1.45
CA GLN A 79 -16.34 5.22 0.16
C GLN A 79 -17.37 4.89 -0.95
N ALA A 80 -18.64 4.70 -0.61
CA ALA A 80 -19.68 4.48 -1.62
C ALA A 80 -20.17 5.81 -2.20
N HIS A 81 -20.92 5.79 -3.31
CA HIS A 81 -21.58 6.99 -3.83
C HIS A 81 -22.42 7.68 -2.74
N GLY A 82 -22.23 8.99 -2.57
CA GLY A 82 -22.85 9.77 -1.48
C GLY A 82 -22.11 9.69 -0.14
N GLY A 83 -21.03 8.91 -0.06
CA GLY A 83 -20.17 8.80 1.12
C GLY A 83 -19.23 9.99 1.28
N TYR A 84 -18.75 10.21 2.49
CA TYR A 84 -17.95 11.39 2.84
C TYR A 84 -16.71 11.63 1.97
N PHE A 85 -15.95 10.58 1.63
CA PHE A 85 -14.77 10.71 0.78
C PHE A 85 -15.14 10.93 -0.67
N VAL A 86 -16.23 10.31 -1.14
CA VAL A 86 -16.75 10.55 -2.50
C VAL A 86 -17.21 12.00 -2.66
N GLU A 87 -17.85 12.60 -1.65
CA GLU A 87 -18.20 14.02 -1.68
C GLU A 87 -16.96 14.93 -1.74
N GLN A 88 -15.85 14.56 -1.09
CA GLN A 88 -14.58 15.30 -1.22
C GLN A 88 -14.01 15.19 -2.64
N LEU A 89 -13.96 13.97 -3.18
CA LEU A 89 -13.44 13.66 -4.51
C LEU A 89 -14.24 14.30 -5.66
N LYS A 90 -15.46 14.79 -5.42
CA LYS A 90 -16.19 15.62 -6.41
C LYS A 90 -15.58 17.01 -6.61
N SER A 91 -14.73 17.46 -5.69
CA SER A 91 -14.12 18.81 -5.70
C SER A 91 -12.60 18.81 -5.81
N MET A 92 -11.96 17.64 -5.88
CA MET A 92 -10.51 17.50 -6.01
C MET A 92 -10.13 16.19 -6.69
N SER A 93 -8.90 16.09 -7.17
CA SER A 93 -8.40 14.86 -7.77
C SER A 93 -8.21 13.74 -6.74
N TYR A 94 -8.15 12.48 -7.20
CA TYR A 94 -7.81 11.35 -6.34
C TYR A 94 -6.46 11.54 -5.66
N HIS A 95 -5.46 12.02 -6.40
CA HIS A 95 -4.12 12.30 -5.87
C HIS A 95 -4.13 13.33 -4.73
N ASP A 96 -4.88 14.42 -4.89
CA ASP A 96 -4.97 15.45 -3.86
C ASP A 96 -5.68 14.91 -2.61
N TRP A 97 -6.78 14.18 -2.81
CA TRP A 97 -7.51 13.53 -1.73
C TRP A 97 -6.62 12.52 -0.98
N ALA A 98 -5.93 11.63 -1.69
CA ALA A 98 -5.06 10.62 -1.11
C ALA A 98 -3.91 11.25 -0.29
N SER A 99 -3.45 12.44 -0.69
CA SER A 99 -2.39 13.20 -0.02
C SER A 99 -2.82 13.79 1.34
N THR A 100 -4.13 13.87 1.64
CA THR A 100 -4.65 14.41 2.90
C THR A 100 -4.53 13.45 4.09
N ALA A 101 -4.08 12.21 3.86
CA ALA A 101 -4.10 11.12 4.84
C ALA A 101 -5.51 10.90 5.43
N PRO A 102 -6.52 10.60 4.60
CA PRO A 102 -7.95 10.67 4.94
C PRO A 102 -8.34 9.77 6.14
N TYR A 103 -7.61 8.66 6.31
CA TYR A 103 -7.85 7.65 7.36
C TYR A 103 -7.32 7.99 8.75
N VAL A 104 -6.59 9.10 8.89
CA VAL A 104 -6.11 9.63 10.17
C VAL A 104 -6.55 11.08 10.38
N GLY A 105 -7.38 11.60 9.47
CA GLY A 105 -8.00 12.91 9.59
C GLY A 105 -9.18 12.93 10.55
N GLU A 106 -9.60 14.14 10.93
CA GLU A 106 -10.67 14.39 11.90
C GLU A 106 -11.99 13.70 11.52
N LEU A 107 -12.36 13.74 10.24
CA LEU A 107 -13.61 13.16 9.76
C LEU A 107 -13.66 11.64 10.00
N TRP A 108 -12.55 10.94 9.78
CA TRP A 108 -12.47 9.51 10.05
C TRP A 108 -12.42 9.21 11.56
N GLU A 109 -11.49 9.86 12.28
CA GLU A 109 -11.25 9.53 13.69
C GLU A 109 -12.40 9.96 14.62
N SER A 110 -13.21 10.95 14.24
CA SER A 110 -14.43 11.32 14.98
C SER A 110 -15.52 10.23 14.95
N ILE A 111 -15.53 9.39 13.92
CA ILE A 111 -16.52 8.32 13.73
C ILE A 111 -15.98 6.95 14.16
N HIS A 112 -14.74 6.64 13.80
CA HIS A 112 -14.13 5.32 14.00
C HIS A 112 -13.12 5.26 15.14
N GLY A 113 -12.84 6.40 15.78
CA GLY A 113 -11.73 6.52 16.72
C GLY A 113 -10.37 6.44 16.03
N ARG A 114 -9.33 6.31 16.84
CA ARG A 114 -7.94 6.35 16.36
C ARG A 114 -7.64 5.18 15.42
N ASN A 115 -7.11 5.49 14.24
CA ASN A 115 -6.76 4.46 13.26
C ASN A 115 -5.41 3.80 13.60
N THR A 116 -5.48 2.65 14.28
CA THR A 116 -4.28 1.91 14.72
C THR A 116 -3.48 1.32 13.56
N TYR A 117 -4.11 1.00 12.43
CA TYR A 117 -3.45 0.42 11.25
C TYR A 117 -2.38 1.36 10.67
N TYR A 118 -2.76 2.61 10.40
CA TYR A 118 -1.85 3.64 9.88
C TYR A 118 -0.84 4.05 10.95
N ARG A 119 -1.29 4.20 12.22
CA ARG A 119 -0.40 4.61 13.33
C ARG A 119 0.69 3.60 13.64
N ASN A 120 0.43 2.30 13.53
CA ASN A 120 1.45 1.27 13.75
C ASN A 120 2.51 1.28 12.65
N ARG A 121 2.09 1.45 11.38
CA ARG A 121 2.99 1.62 10.24
C ARG A 121 3.87 2.86 10.39
N PHE A 122 3.24 3.97 10.73
CA PHE A 122 3.94 5.21 10.93
C PHE A 122 4.97 5.12 12.07
N LYS A 123 4.59 4.58 13.24
CA LYS A 123 5.52 4.33 14.36
C LYS A 123 6.68 3.42 13.97
N PHE A 124 6.42 2.39 13.16
CA PHE A 124 7.46 1.51 12.66
C PHE A 124 8.51 2.29 11.88
N ALA A 125 8.12 3.15 10.94
CA ALA A 125 9.09 3.88 10.14
C ALA A 125 9.79 5.00 10.91
N GLN A 126 9.08 5.76 11.74
CA GLN A 126 9.71 6.75 12.62
C GLN A 126 10.80 6.10 13.47
N ARG A 127 10.52 4.91 14.00
CA ARG A 127 11.52 4.13 14.72
C ARG A 127 12.63 3.70 13.76
N LEU A 128 12.32 2.95 12.70
CA LEU A 128 13.32 2.38 11.78
C LEU A 128 14.34 3.41 11.28
N PHE A 129 13.89 4.61 10.91
CA PHE A 129 14.73 5.67 10.35
C PHE A 129 15.21 6.70 11.38
N GLU A 130 14.80 6.59 12.66
CA GLU A 130 15.05 7.59 13.71
C GLU A 130 14.52 8.99 13.38
N ARG A 131 13.32 9.03 12.78
CA ARG A 131 12.67 10.24 12.28
C ARG A 131 11.41 10.55 13.06
N SER A 132 11.57 11.08 14.28
CA SER A 132 10.44 11.43 15.14
C SER A 132 9.64 12.64 14.63
N GLU A 133 10.25 13.45 13.77
CA GLU A 133 9.66 14.64 13.14
C GLU A 133 8.72 14.31 11.98
N TRP A 134 8.82 13.10 11.41
CA TRP A 134 7.93 12.70 10.34
C TRP A 134 6.47 12.78 10.80
N GLN A 135 5.59 12.95 9.83
CA GLN A 135 4.15 12.96 9.96
C GLN A 135 3.53 11.94 9.01
N MET A 136 2.25 11.64 9.20
CA MET A 136 1.53 10.67 8.36
C MET A 136 1.57 11.03 6.86
N SER A 137 1.59 12.33 6.55
CA SER A 137 1.71 12.87 5.19
C SER A 137 3.06 12.58 4.52
N ASN A 138 4.09 12.18 5.27
CA ASN A 138 5.36 11.74 4.71
C ASN A 138 5.32 10.29 4.21
N GLY A 139 4.26 9.55 4.55
CA GLY A 139 4.06 8.16 4.14
C GLY A 139 3.38 8.01 2.81
N VAL A 140 3.81 6.98 2.07
CA VAL A 140 3.13 6.47 0.89
C VAL A 140 2.81 5.00 1.13
N PHE A 141 1.54 4.64 0.99
CA PHE A 141 1.03 3.29 1.17
C PHE A 141 0.43 2.82 -0.14
N PHE A 142 0.92 1.71 -0.70
CA PHE A 142 0.36 1.09 -1.90
C PHE A 142 -0.20 -0.28 -1.58
N GLU A 143 -1.21 -0.69 -2.33
CA GLU A 143 -1.83 -1.99 -2.16
C GLU A 143 -1.46 -2.95 -3.29
N MET A 144 -1.22 -4.22 -2.96
CA MET A 144 -1.01 -5.27 -3.98
C MET A 144 -2.23 -5.40 -4.90
N TYR A 145 -3.42 -5.14 -4.36
CA TYR A 145 -4.70 -5.24 -5.04
C TYR A 145 -5.59 -4.06 -4.61
N PRO A 146 -6.05 -3.20 -5.53
CA PRO A 146 -6.62 -1.89 -5.18
C PRO A 146 -8.09 -1.95 -4.74
N TYR A 147 -8.72 -3.12 -4.71
CA TYR A 147 -10.15 -3.25 -4.39
C TYR A 147 -10.41 -3.79 -2.99
N HIS A 148 -11.52 -3.33 -2.41
CA HIS A 148 -11.90 -3.62 -1.04
C HIS A 148 -12.43 -5.04 -0.86
N SER A 149 -12.07 -5.65 0.27
CA SER A 149 -12.64 -6.90 0.77
C SER A 149 -12.43 -6.95 2.29
N SER A 150 -13.41 -7.47 3.05
CA SER A 150 -13.32 -7.47 4.51
C SER A 150 -12.18 -8.36 5.05
N ARG A 151 -11.81 -9.40 4.30
CA ARG A 151 -10.67 -10.28 4.57
C ARG A 151 -10.08 -10.82 3.27
N VAL A 152 -8.78 -11.06 3.24
CA VAL A 152 -8.15 -11.84 2.17
C VAL A 152 -8.42 -13.33 2.42
N THR A 153 -9.35 -13.93 1.66
CA THR A 153 -9.74 -15.36 1.81
C THR A 153 -9.33 -16.24 0.65
N GLY A 154 -8.91 -15.64 -0.47
CA GLY A 154 -8.40 -16.32 -1.67
C GLY A 154 -6.93 -16.01 -1.93
N SER A 155 -6.36 -16.72 -2.91
CA SER A 155 -5.05 -16.37 -3.46
C SER A 155 -5.11 -15.03 -4.16
N MET A 156 -4.08 -14.21 -3.97
CA MET A 156 -3.91 -12.92 -4.63
C MET A 156 -2.70 -13.02 -5.55
N THR A 157 -2.97 -13.03 -6.86
CA THR A 157 -1.93 -13.26 -7.87
C THR A 157 -1.89 -12.19 -8.96
N PRO A 158 -1.62 -10.91 -8.63
CA PRO A 158 -1.60 -9.85 -9.63
C PRO A 158 -0.67 -10.15 -10.80
N PRO A 159 -1.07 -9.78 -12.02
CA PRO A 159 -0.20 -9.83 -13.20
C PRO A 159 1.08 -9.01 -12.98
N ALA A 160 2.18 -9.48 -13.57
CA ALA A 160 3.49 -8.87 -13.42
C ALA A 160 3.56 -7.47 -14.06
N ASP A 161 2.91 -7.30 -15.21
CA ASP A 161 2.71 -6.02 -15.89
C ASP A 161 1.94 -5.03 -15.02
N ALA A 162 0.82 -5.43 -14.43
CA ALA A 162 0.06 -4.56 -13.53
C ALA A 162 0.88 -4.10 -12.31
N LEU A 163 1.65 -5.00 -11.70
CA LEU A 163 2.52 -4.65 -10.57
C LEU A 163 3.68 -3.73 -10.96
N ARG A 164 4.24 -3.89 -12.17
CA ARG A 164 5.28 -2.96 -12.65
C ARG A 164 4.68 -1.59 -12.90
N GLU A 165 3.64 -1.55 -13.72
CA GLU A 165 3.01 -0.33 -14.20
C GLU A 165 2.40 0.50 -13.07
N PHE A 166 1.64 -0.11 -12.16
CA PHE A 166 0.87 0.62 -11.16
C PHE A 166 1.50 0.67 -9.77
N VAL A 167 2.56 -0.09 -9.53
CA VAL A 167 3.20 -0.16 -8.20
C VAL A 167 4.69 0.12 -8.29
N LEU A 168 5.48 -0.75 -8.91
CA LEU A 168 6.93 -0.68 -8.77
C LEU A 168 7.62 0.38 -9.62
N ASP A 169 7.21 0.59 -10.87
CA ASP A 169 7.82 1.60 -11.73
C ASP A 169 7.54 3.02 -11.19
N PRO A 170 6.30 3.38 -10.77
CA PRO A 170 6.04 4.66 -10.10
C PRO A 170 6.83 4.83 -8.79
N LEU A 171 6.89 3.79 -7.94
CA LEU A 171 7.65 3.85 -6.69
C LEU A 171 9.18 3.92 -6.93
N GLY A 172 9.63 3.45 -8.09
CA GLY A 172 11.01 3.54 -8.56
C GLY A 172 11.50 4.97 -8.79
N GLU A 173 10.58 5.91 -8.98
CA GLU A 173 10.86 7.33 -9.18
C GLU A 173 10.87 8.12 -7.86
N LEU A 174 10.48 7.49 -6.75
CA LEU A 174 10.47 8.11 -5.42
C LEU A 174 11.85 8.01 -4.75
N ASN A 175 12.25 9.08 -4.05
CA ASN A 175 13.55 9.17 -3.38
C ASN A 175 13.58 8.40 -2.04
N SER A 176 13.53 7.07 -2.11
CA SER A 176 13.60 6.19 -0.93
C SER A 176 14.46 4.98 -1.22
N SER A 177 15.34 4.59 -0.30
CA SER A 177 16.19 3.40 -0.48
C SER A 177 15.43 2.09 -0.28
N PHE A 178 14.31 2.11 0.43
CA PHE A 178 13.60 0.90 0.87
C PHE A 178 12.11 0.97 0.61
N ILE A 179 11.55 -0.13 0.11
CA ILE A 179 10.12 -0.38 -0.02
C ILE A 179 9.75 -1.52 0.91
N PHE A 180 8.85 -1.30 1.87
CA PHE A 180 8.50 -2.33 2.86
C PHE A 180 7.16 -2.99 2.55
N ALA A 181 7.19 -4.26 2.17
CA ALA A 181 6.00 -5.04 1.88
C ALA A 181 5.63 -5.96 3.05
N PHE A 182 4.37 -5.95 3.48
CA PHE A 182 3.90 -6.73 4.61
C PHE A 182 2.88 -7.79 4.21
N GLY A 183 3.18 -9.04 4.56
CA GLY A 183 2.31 -10.20 4.36
C GLY A 183 2.91 -11.25 3.44
N LYS A 184 2.57 -12.51 3.70
CA LYS A 184 3.09 -13.68 2.97
C LYS A 184 2.93 -13.60 1.44
N PRO A 185 1.82 -13.10 0.86
CA PRO A 185 1.66 -13.02 -0.60
C PRO A 185 2.78 -12.26 -1.33
N TRP A 186 3.43 -11.29 -0.68
CA TRP A 186 4.53 -10.53 -1.26
C TRP A 186 5.79 -11.35 -1.53
N PHE A 187 5.97 -12.51 -0.90
CA PHE A 187 7.13 -13.38 -1.16
C PHE A 187 7.14 -13.99 -2.56
N ASP A 188 5.97 -14.13 -3.18
CA ASP A 188 5.86 -14.67 -4.54
C ASP A 188 6.11 -13.60 -5.60
N VAL A 189 5.91 -12.33 -5.27
CA VAL A 189 5.96 -11.20 -6.21
C VAL A 189 7.33 -11.07 -6.88
N PRO A 190 8.47 -11.09 -6.17
CA PRO A 190 9.79 -11.01 -6.79
C PRO A 190 10.02 -12.07 -7.86
N ARG A 191 9.58 -13.32 -7.63
CA ARG A 191 9.70 -14.41 -8.61
C ARG A 191 8.85 -14.16 -9.86
N ARG A 192 7.62 -13.65 -9.69
CA ARG A 192 6.72 -13.36 -10.82
C ARG A 192 7.20 -12.18 -11.66
N LEU A 193 7.89 -11.24 -11.02
CA LEU A 193 8.48 -10.09 -11.67
C LEU A 193 9.85 -10.35 -12.28
N ASP A 194 10.37 -11.58 -12.16
CA ASP A 194 11.72 -11.95 -12.58
C ASP A 194 12.79 -11.02 -11.98
N LEU A 195 12.63 -10.69 -10.69
CA LEU A 195 13.64 -9.94 -9.96
C LEU A 195 14.87 -10.81 -9.71
N LYS A 196 16.02 -10.15 -9.54
CA LYS A 196 17.24 -10.83 -9.08
C LYS A 196 16.97 -11.58 -7.77
N PRO A 197 17.65 -12.71 -7.53
CA PRO A 197 17.53 -13.45 -6.28
C PRO A 197 17.71 -12.52 -5.08
N GLY A 198 16.74 -12.57 -4.16
CA GLY A 198 16.83 -11.84 -2.90
C GLY A 198 17.74 -12.52 -1.90
N ARG A 199 18.14 -11.75 -0.88
CA ARG A 199 18.89 -12.24 0.28
C ARG A 199 17.99 -12.35 1.50
N ASP A 200 18.27 -13.33 2.34
CA ASP A 200 17.62 -13.43 3.65
C ASP A 200 18.20 -12.34 4.57
N LEU A 201 17.31 -11.70 5.34
CA LEU A 201 17.72 -10.75 6.38
C LEU A 201 17.93 -11.52 7.68
N ASN A 202 19.18 -11.55 8.16
CA ASN A 202 19.59 -12.36 9.31
C ASN A 202 19.30 -11.66 10.64
N VAL A 203 18.05 -11.22 10.80
CA VAL A 203 17.60 -10.48 11.98
C VAL A 203 17.29 -11.44 13.13
N LYS A 204 17.79 -11.13 14.33
CA LYS A 204 17.40 -11.83 15.56
C LYS A 204 16.04 -11.31 16.03
N TRP A 205 14.97 -11.88 15.49
CA TRP A 205 13.60 -11.51 15.83
C TRP A 205 13.24 -11.91 17.25
N ALA A 206 12.55 -11.02 17.98
CA ALA A 206 11.79 -11.36 19.17
C ALA A 206 10.53 -12.16 18.81
N THR A 207 9.94 -11.92 17.64
CA THR A 207 8.81 -12.70 17.12
C THR A 207 9.30 -13.95 16.38
N PRO A 208 9.12 -15.18 16.90
CA PRO A 208 9.78 -16.37 16.34
C PRO A 208 9.35 -16.76 14.92
N SER A 209 8.11 -16.43 14.53
CA SER A 209 7.59 -16.72 13.18
C SER A 209 7.92 -15.64 12.15
N ARG A 210 8.59 -14.55 12.55
CA ARG A 210 8.90 -13.44 11.66
C ARG A 210 10.03 -13.82 10.72
N THR A 211 9.87 -13.46 9.46
CA THR A 211 10.88 -13.62 8.41
C THR A 211 10.92 -12.38 7.55
N ALA A 212 12.09 -12.09 6.97
CA ALA A 212 12.23 -11.01 6.03
C ALA A 212 13.28 -11.33 4.95
N ARG A 213 13.03 -10.84 3.74
CA ARG A 213 13.96 -10.96 2.60
C ARG A 213 14.05 -9.61 1.87
N ALA A 214 15.25 -9.30 1.40
CA ALA A 214 15.51 -8.10 0.61
C ALA A 214 15.75 -8.47 -0.86
N PHE A 215 15.07 -7.80 -1.77
CA PHE A 215 15.18 -7.99 -3.22
C PHE A 215 15.63 -6.68 -3.88
N PRO A 216 16.75 -6.66 -4.61
CA PRO A 216 17.19 -5.44 -5.28
C PRO A 216 16.28 -5.13 -6.47
N LEU A 217 15.89 -3.86 -6.59
CA LEU A 217 15.10 -3.33 -7.69
C LEU A 217 15.98 -2.63 -8.74
N LYS A 218 15.45 -2.47 -9.95
CA LYS A 218 16.14 -1.76 -11.04
C LYS A 218 16.36 -0.27 -10.74
N SER A 219 15.49 0.32 -9.92
CA SER A 219 15.59 1.70 -9.42
C SER A 219 16.76 1.92 -8.45
N GLY A 220 17.46 0.86 -8.03
CA GLY A 220 18.50 0.93 -6.99
C GLY A 220 17.97 0.80 -5.56
N GLN A 221 16.65 0.73 -5.39
CA GLN A 221 15.99 0.50 -4.11
C GLN A 221 16.02 -0.99 -3.72
N GLU A 222 15.80 -1.31 -2.44
CA GLU A 222 15.53 -2.67 -1.98
C GLU A 222 14.05 -2.85 -1.61
N LEU A 223 13.40 -3.85 -2.20
CA LEU A 223 12.10 -4.34 -1.75
C LEU A 223 12.32 -5.28 -0.56
N ILE A 224 11.92 -4.85 0.62
CA ILE A 224 11.97 -5.61 1.86
C ILE A 224 10.62 -6.27 2.10
N VAL A 225 10.54 -7.57 1.89
CA VAL A 225 9.32 -8.35 2.14
C VAL A 225 9.38 -8.96 3.53
N MET A 226 8.35 -8.73 4.34
CA MET A 226 8.21 -9.26 5.70
C MET A 226 6.90 -10.02 5.89
N ALA A 227 6.96 -11.11 6.65
CA ALA A 227 5.76 -11.82 7.11
C ALA A 227 5.96 -12.41 8.51
N GLN A 228 4.84 -12.64 9.19
CA GLN A 228 4.75 -13.50 10.37
C GLN A 228 3.41 -14.25 10.35
N ASN A 229 3.25 -15.24 11.22
CA ASN A 229 1.99 -15.98 11.31
C ASN A 229 0.85 -15.08 11.80
N GLY A 230 -0.28 -15.12 11.09
CA GLY A 230 -1.53 -14.45 11.49
C GLY A 230 -1.53 -12.91 11.41
N TYR A 231 -0.48 -12.28 10.89
CA TYR A 231 -0.38 -10.82 10.87
C TYR A 231 0.41 -10.32 9.65
N ALA A 232 -0.17 -9.33 8.96
CA ALA A 232 0.38 -8.70 7.75
C ALA A 232 0.70 -7.22 8.00
N GLY A 233 1.22 -6.90 9.19
CA GLY A 233 1.61 -5.54 9.56
C GLY A 233 3.09 -5.43 9.96
N PRO A 234 3.51 -4.19 10.28
CA PRO A 234 4.90 -3.90 10.61
C PRO A 234 5.36 -4.55 11.91
N PRO A 235 6.68 -4.76 12.09
CA PRO A 235 7.24 -5.24 13.34
C PRO A 235 6.94 -4.33 14.53
N GLY A 236 6.94 -4.94 15.71
CA GLY A 236 6.95 -4.21 16.99
C GLY A 236 8.30 -3.55 17.25
N ALA A 237 8.41 -2.81 18.35
CA ALA A 237 9.58 -2.00 18.68
C ALA A 237 10.92 -2.77 18.64
N ALA A 238 11.00 -3.91 19.34
CA ALA A 238 12.23 -4.72 19.42
C ALA A 238 12.66 -5.28 18.05
N ASP A 239 11.70 -5.85 17.30
CA ASP A 239 11.94 -6.36 15.95
C ASP A 239 12.34 -5.23 14.97
N THR A 240 11.79 -4.03 15.14
CA THR A 240 12.14 -2.86 14.33
C THR A 240 13.57 -2.42 14.56
N ASP A 241 14.04 -2.40 15.82
CA ASP A 241 15.43 -2.05 16.11
C ASP A 241 16.40 -3.10 15.58
N ALA A 242 16.03 -4.37 15.68
CA ALA A 242 16.83 -5.46 15.14
C ALA A 242 16.93 -5.37 13.60
N LEU A 243 15.83 -5.03 12.93
CA LEU A 243 15.82 -4.79 11.49
C LEU A 243 16.67 -3.57 11.10
N ALA A 244 16.59 -2.46 11.85
CA ALA A 244 17.39 -1.26 11.56
C ALA A 244 18.90 -1.55 11.53
N LYS A 245 19.38 -2.36 12.48
CA LYS A 245 20.78 -2.82 12.54
C LYS A 245 21.17 -3.66 11.34
N GLU A 246 20.32 -4.61 10.94
CA GLU A 246 20.56 -5.46 9.77
C GLU A 246 20.59 -4.66 8.46
N LEU A 247 19.74 -3.62 8.35
CA LEU A 247 19.73 -2.70 7.21
C LEU A 247 20.81 -1.62 7.28
N LYS A 248 21.65 -1.61 8.31
CA LYS A 248 22.72 -0.61 8.54
C LYS A 248 22.19 0.83 8.55
N LEU A 249 20.98 1.00 9.04
CA LEU A 249 20.40 2.31 9.33
C LEU A 249 20.91 2.86 10.68
N ARG A 250 21.53 1.99 11.49
CA ARG A 250 22.09 2.24 12.82
C ARG A 250 23.27 1.32 13.08
#